data_AF-A0AAD6VDQ4-F1
#
_entry.id   AF-A0AAD6VDQ4-F1
#
_cell.length_a   1.000
_cell.length_b   1.000
_cell.length_c   1.000
_cell.angle_alpha   90.00
_cell.angle_beta   90.00
_cell.angle_gamma   90.00
#
_symmetry.space_group_name_H-M   'P 1'
#
loop_
_entity.id
_entity.type
_entity.pdbx_description
1 polymer ?
#
loop_
_entity_poly.entity_id
_entity_poly.type
_entity_poly.pdbx_seq_one_letter_code
_entity_poly.pdbx_strand_id
1 'polypeptide(L)'
;MTPSLNPDLGEFVSTIYSRAFKPQKVQAKQLATELKLIEKDIGADLGVDPQILRDVQNFLLALSAVMLRKPQTTLHPPTIIVNRQAAVDISNPLAPHPISLALVRLQTESKRPEGVGYEAHVRGEAALAAALITSLRRCCPGEDIFVATPHRIQRQAVRAALGQAQLTDLVREMEDLALEQSPERHPLGTVTVDTIERLQGSEAGFVICLFSLPLQAVPDLPFLLERRRLNVAISRAKTLCILIASSVVLRPPVSVLAKDETAKGYTFLRAFEDRAWSSTITLDVDKF
;
A
#
# COMPACT_ATOMS: atom_id res chain seq x y z
N MET A 1 -9.65 -14.74 20.49
CA MET A 1 -8.48 -13.83 20.52
C MET A 1 -8.95 -12.42 20.18
N THR A 2 -8.46 -11.39 20.86
CA THR A 2 -8.71 -9.99 20.47
C THR A 2 -7.71 -9.61 19.38
N PRO A 3 -8.14 -9.08 18.22
CA PRO A 3 -7.22 -8.64 17.17
C PRO A 3 -6.33 -7.51 17.69
N SER A 4 -5.03 -7.60 17.37
CA SER A 4 -4.02 -6.59 17.72
C SER A 4 -3.70 -5.75 16.48
N LEU A 5 -3.81 -4.43 16.61
CA LEU A 5 -3.52 -3.47 15.54
C LEU A 5 -2.55 -2.40 16.05
N ASN A 6 -1.77 -1.81 15.15
CA ASN A 6 -1.05 -0.58 15.48
C ASN A 6 -2.04 0.53 15.91
N PRO A 7 -1.66 1.43 16.84
CA PRO A 7 -2.60 2.34 17.48
C PRO A 7 -3.37 3.26 16.53
N ASP A 8 -2.71 3.82 15.52
CA ASP A 8 -3.29 4.72 14.52
C ASP A 8 -4.25 3.99 13.58
N LEU A 9 -3.89 2.78 13.14
CA LEU A 9 -4.78 1.91 12.38
C LEU A 9 -5.98 1.43 13.22
N GLY A 10 -5.74 1.04 14.47
CA GLY A 10 -6.78 0.64 15.41
C GLY A 10 -7.76 1.78 15.71
N GLU A 11 -7.26 3.01 15.84
CA GLU A 11 -8.09 4.20 15.99
C GLU A 11 -8.92 4.47 14.73
N PHE A 12 -8.31 4.43 13.54
CA PHE A 12 -9.04 4.57 12.29
C PHE A 12 -10.12 3.50 12.14
N VAL A 13 -9.80 2.23 12.40
CA VAL A 13 -10.73 1.11 12.32
C VAL A 13 -11.81 1.18 13.41
N SER A 14 -11.54 1.81 14.57
CA SER A 14 -12.56 2.03 15.62
C SER A 14 -13.66 3.03 15.20
N THR A 15 -13.42 3.86 14.19
CA THR A 15 -14.49 4.67 13.56
C THR A 15 -15.52 3.81 12.82
N ILE A 16 -15.20 2.52 12.62
CA ILE A 16 -15.99 1.55 11.86
C ILE A 16 -16.59 0.49 12.80
N TYR A 17 -15.82 0.02 13.79
CA TYR A 17 -16.21 -1.04 14.70
C TYR A 17 -16.24 -0.52 16.14
N SER A 18 -17.36 -0.78 16.83
CA SER A 18 -17.55 -0.44 18.25
C SER A 18 -16.67 -1.26 19.22
N ARG A 19 -15.96 -2.28 18.73
CA ARG A 19 -15.03 -3.07 19.55
C ARG A 19 -13.67 -2.37 19.66
N ALA A 20 -13.21 -2.18 20.88
CA ALA A 20 -11.86 -1.72 21.16
C ALA A 20 -10.83 -2.78 20.74
N PHE A 21 -9.87 -2.39 19.91
CA PHE A 21 -8.72 -3.22 19.53
C PHE A 21 -7.64 -3.13 20.61
N LYS A 22 -6.92 -4.23 20.85
CA LYS A 22 -5.74 -4.17 21.71
C LYS A 22 -4.60 -3.53 20.91
N PRO A 23 -4.00 -2.42 21.37
CA PRO A 23 -2.84 -1.86 20.69
C PRO A 23 -1.71 -2.89 20.72
N GLN A 24 -1.19 -3.25 19.55
CA GLN A 24 0.03 -4.04 19.43
C GLN A 24 1.20 -3.22 19.97
N LYS A 25 2.24 -3.88 20.52
CA LYS A 25 3.49 -3.17 20.87
C LYS A 25 3.98 -2.47 19.60
N VAL A 26 4.15 -1.15 19.70
CA VAL A 26 4.57 -0.29 18.60
C VAL A 26 5.89 -0.80 18.02
N GLN A 27 5.83 -1.48 16.87
CA GLN A 27 6.99 -1.95 16.12
C GLN A 27 7.52 -0.89 15.15
N ALA A 28 7.05 0.36 15.25
CA ALA A 28 7.40 1.46 14.34
C ALA A 28 8.92 1.63 14.16
N LYS A 29 9.72 1.47 15.23
CA LYS A 29 11.19 1.52 15.14
C LYS A 29 11.77 0.39 14.28
N GLN A 30 11.28 -0.83 14.53
CA GLN A 30 11.73 -2.03 13.84
C GLN A 30 11.36 -1.92 12.36
N LEU A 31 10.08 -1.65 12.06
CA LEU A 31 9.61 -1.46 10.69
C LEU A 31 10.39 -0.36 9.98
N ALA A 32 10.63 0.79 10.62
CA ALA A 32 11.38 1.85 9.97
C ALA A 32 12.83 1.44 9.67
N THR A 33 13.45 0.66 10.56
CA THR A 33 14.81 0.15 10.35
C THR A 33 14.84 -0.88 9.23
N GLU A 34 13.84 -1.75 9.15
CA GLU A 34 13.65 -2.72 8.08
C GLU A 34 13.45 -2.00 6.73
N LEU A 35 12.47 -1.10 6.61
CA LEU A 35 12.23 -0.31 5.39
C LEU A 35 13.48 0.48 4.94
N LYS A 36 14.36 0.89 5.86
CA LYS A 36 15.62 1.57 5.50
C LYS A 36 16.58 0.66 4.72
N LEU A 37 16.47 -0.66 4.86
CA LEU A 37 17.32 -1.63 4.15
C LEU A 37 17.17 -1.54 2.63
N ILE A 38 16.09 -0.93 2.14
CA ILE A 38 15.88 -0.63 0.71
C ILE A 38 17.04 0.18 0.11
N GLU A 39 17.78 0.96 0.91
CA GLU A 39 19.00 1.66 0.46
C GLU A 39 20.02 0.71 -0.22
N LYS A 40 20.03 -0.57 0.17
CA LYS A 40 20.93 -1.60 -0.39
C LYS A 40 20.50 -2.08 -1.77
N ASP A 41 19.23 -1.91 -2.12
CA ASP A 41 18.63 -2.42 -3.36
C ASP A 41 18.45 -1.30 -4.41
N ILE A 42 18.95 -0.09 -4.15
CA ILE A 42 18.88 1.02 -5.10
C ILE A 42 19.68 0.66 -6.36
N GLY A 43 18.99 0.68 -7.51
CA GLY A 43 19.58 0.32 -8.80
C GLY A 43 19.66 -1.20 -9.06
N ALA A 44 19.18 -2.04 -8.15
CA ALA A 44 19.04 -3.46 -8.40
C ALA A 44 17.96 -3.72 -9.46
N ASP A 45 18.22 -4.64 -10.38
CA ASP A 45 17.17 -5.20 -11.23
C ASP A 45 16.37 -6.22 -10.42
N LEU A 46 15.08 -5.94 -10.21
CA LEU A 46 14.15 -6.78 -9.46
C LEU A 46 13.02 -7.34 -10.35
N GLY A 47 13.23 -7.38 -11.67
CA GLY A 47 12.24 -7.90 -12.62
C GLY A 47 10.97 -7.05 -12.69
N VAL A 48 11.07 -5.76 -12.36
CA VAL A 48 10.00 -4.76 -12.40
C VAL A 48 10.50 -3.50 -13.14
N ASP A 49 9.59 -2.66 -13.65
CA ASP A 49 10.00 -1.43 -14.35
C ASP A 49 10.92 -0.58 -13.46
N PRO A 50 12.12 -0.19 -13.94
CA PRO A 50 13.12 0.48 -13.10
C PRO A 50 12.69 1.84 -12.56
N GLN A 51 11.83 2.56 -13.30
CA GLN A 51 11.32 3.85 -12.86
C GLN A 51 10.29 3.65 -11.75
N ILE A 52 9.35 2.73 -11.95
CA ILE A 52 8.36 2.37 -10.93
C ILE A 52 9.05 1.88 -9.65
N LEU A 53 10.07 1.02 -9.80
CA LEU A 53 10.83 0.53 -8.65
C LEU A 53 11.48 1.67 -7.89
N ARG A 54 12.14 2.60 -8.59
CA ARG A 54 12.77 3.77 -7.97
C ARG A 54 11.75 4.62 -7.20
N ASP A 55 10.59 4.88 -7.77
CA ASP A 55 9.53 5.68 -7.13
C ASP A 55 8.97 4.98 -5.88
N VAL A 56 8.80 3.65 -5.94
CA VAL A 56 8.43 2.83 -4.78
C VAL A 56 9.51 2.84 -3.70
N GLN A 57 10.78 2.67 -4.06
CA GLN A 57 11.89 2.69 -3.12
C GLN A 57 11.97 4.06 -2.43
N ASN A 58 11.84 5.15 -3.18
CA ASN A 58 11.80 6.50 -2.63
C ASN A 58 10.62 6.71 -1.68
N PHE A 59 9.45 6.19 -2.02
CA PHE A 59 8.26 6.24 -1.17
C PHE A 59 8.48 5.48 0.16
N LEU A 60 8.98 4.25 0.11
CA LEU A 60 9.21 3.42 1.31
C LEU A 60 10.36 3.97 2.18
N LEU A 61 11.43 4.51 1.58
CA LEU A 61 12.51 5.19 2.30
C LEU A 61 12.01 6.47 2.98
N ALA A 62 11.13 7.22 2.32
CA ALA A 62 10.51 8.37 2.96
C ALA A 62 9.61 7.96 4.13
N LEU A 63 8.86 6.85 4.04
CA LEU A 63 8.09 6.32 5.17
C LEU A 63 9.01 5.95 6.34
N SER A 64 10.12 5.27 6.07
CA SER A 64 11.17 4.99 7.06
C SER A 64 11.69 6.27 7.72
N ALA A 65 12.01 7.30 6.92
CA ALA A 65 12.49 8.57 7.41
C ALA A 65 11.47 9.24 8.35
N VAL A 66 10.19 9.29 7.96
CA VAL A 66 9.14 9.85 8.82
C VAL A 66 9.00 9.07 10.13
N MET A 67 8.97 7.74 10.08
CA MET A 67 8.89 6.91 11.30
C MET A 67 10.08 7.13 12.23
N LEU A 68 11.28 7.39 11.68
CA LEU A 68 12.50 7.74 12.40
C LEU A 68 12.64 9.24 12.72
N ARG A 69 11.62 10.06 12.40
CA ARG A 69 11.63 11.53 12.54
C ARG A 69 12.80 12.22 11.83
N LYS A 70 13.19 11.70 10.66
CA LYS A 70 14.20 12.29 9.79
C LYS A 70 13.56 13.19 8.73
N PRO A 71 14.24 14.26 8.30
CA PRO A 71 13.78 15.09 7.20
C PRO A 71 13.62 14.30 5.90
N GLN A 72 12.56 14.60 5.15
CA GLN A 72 12.26 14.03 3.84
C GLN A 72 11.34 14.98 3.07
N THR A 73 11.31 14.88 1.74
CA THR A 73 10.53 15.77 0.86
C THR A 73 9.53 15.05 -0.04
N THR A 74 9.47 13.72 0.03
CA THR A 74 8.68 12.86 -0.87
C THR A 74 7.23 12.70 -0.40
N LEU A 75 7.02 12.56 0.92
CA LEU A 75 5.72 12.37 1.53
C LEU A 75 5.16 13.68 2.06
N HIS A 76 3.88 13.89 1.78
CA HIS A 76 3.06 14.90 2.43
C HIS A 76 2.51 14.35 3.76
N PRO A 77 2.55 15.17 4.83
CA PRO A 77 2.00 14.79 6.12
C PRO A 77 0.47 14.69 6.08
N PRO A 78 -0.14 13.93 7.00
CA PRO A 78 -1.58 13.90 7.18
C PRO A 78 -2.14 15.27 7.57
N THR A 79 -3.34 15.59 7.08
CA THR A 79 -4.04 16.84 7.41
C THR A 79 -4.57 16.84 8.85
N ILE A 80 -4.94 15.66 9.36
CA ILE A 80 -5.41 15.48 10.73
C ILE A 80 -4.33 14.75 11.52
N ILE A 81 -3.68 15.48 12.42
CA ILE A 81 -2.80 14.89 13.44
C ILE A 81 -3.70 14.47 14.61
N VAL A 82 -3.71 13.18 14.90
CA VAL A 82 -4.55 12.63 15.97
C VAL A 82 -4.00 13.07 17.34
N ASN A 83 -4.83 13.70 18.16
CA ASN A 83 -4.45 14.30 19.46
C ASN A 83 -3.73 13.36 20.45
N ARG A 84 -3.86 12.03 20.31
CA ARG A 84 -3.08 11.07 21.12
C ARG A 84 -1.59 11.08 20.78
N GLN A 85 -1.21 11.39 19.55
CA GLN A 85 0.19 11.53 19.14
C GLN A 85 0.84 12.72 19.85
N ALA A 86 0.12 13.83 20.00
CA ALA A 86 0.61 15.01 20.73
C ALA A 86 0.96 14.71 22.20
N ALA A 87 0.18 13.88 22.89
CA ALA A 87 0.47 13.50 24.29
C ALA A 87 1.71 12.58 24.43
N VAL A 88 1.94 11.71 23.43
CA VAL A 88 3.15 10.86 23.37
C VAL A 88 4.37 11.69 22.94
N ASP A 89 4.19 12.65 22.03
CA ASP A 89 5.23 13.56 21.56
C ASP A 89 5.78 14.47 22.67
N ILE A 90 4.92 14.90 23.60
CA ILE A 90 5.33 15.71 24.77
C ILE A 90 6.12 14.86 25.78
N SER A 91 5.82 13.57 25.92
CA SER A 91 6.42 12.71 26.93
C SER A 91 7.71 12.00 26.47
N ASN A 92 7.89 11.77 25.16
CA ASN A 92 9.14 11.26 24.61
C ASN A 92 9.34 11.67 23.13
N PRO A 93 9.96 12.84 22.86
CA PRO A 93 10.14 13.36 21.50
C PRO A 93 11.08 12.53 20.63
N LEU A 94 11.81 11.57 21.22
CA LEU A 94 12.71 10.64 20.53
C LEU A 94 12.04 9.30 20.19
N ALA A 95 10.80 9.08 20.62
CA ALA A 95 10.08 7.85 20.30
C ALA A 95 9.70 7.81 18.81
N PRO A 96 9.90 6.68 18.10
CA PRO A 96 9.54 6.56 16.70
C PRO A 96 8.04 6.80 16.47
N HIS A 97 7.72 7.45 15.36
CA HIS A 97 6.34 7.79 15.01
C HIS A 97 5.67 6.58 14.32
N PRO A 98 4.61 5.97 14.91
CA PRO A 98 3.91 4.89 14.25
C PRO A 98 3.18 5.41 13.01
N ILE A 99 3.45 4.79 11.86
CA ILE A 99 2.73 5.03 10.61
C ILE A 99 2.19 3.69 10.14
N SER A 100 0.88 3.56 10.11
CA SER A 100 0.18 2.38 9.59
C SER A 100 -0.77 2.71 8.45
N LEU A 101 -0.93 3.98 8.11
CA LEU A 101 -1.73 4.43 6.97
C LEU A 101 -0.83 5.20 5.99
N ALA A 102 -0.73 4.68 4.77
CA ALA A 102 -0.04 5.35 3.68
C ALA A 102 -0.88 5.38 2.40
N LEU A 103 -0.78 6.47 1.64
CA LEU A 103 -1.53 6.69 0.40
C LEU A 103 -0.58 6.99 -0.75
N VAL A 104 -0.71 6.23 -1.82
CA VAL A 104 -0.11 6.54 -3.12
C VAL A 104 -1.20 7.08 -4.03
N ARG A 105 -1.09 8.35 -4.41
CA ARG A 105 -1.92 8.96 -5.44
C ARG A 105 -1.40 8.55 -6.80
N LEU A 106 -2.12 7.65 -7.45
CA LEU A 106 -1.75 7.15 -8.75
C LEU A 106 -2.17 8.16 -9.82
N GLN A 107 -1.19 8.64 -10.57
CA GLN A 107 -1.40 9.41 -11.80
C GLN A 107 -0.97 8.56 -12.99
N THR A 108 -1.73 8.63 -14.07
CA THR A 108 -1.42 7.91 -15.31
C THR A 108 -1.30 8.91 -16.45
N GLU A 109 -0.24 8.78 -17.22
CA GLU A 109 0.07 9.60 -18.39
C GLU A 109 0.13 8.71 -19.63
N SER A 110 -0.40 9.20 -20.75
CA SER A 110 -0.32 8.56 -22.06
C SER A 110 -0.07 9.62 -23.11
N LYS A 111 0.75 9.29 -24.13
CA LYS A 111 0.99 10.11 -25.32
C LYS A 111 -0.19 10.05 -26.29
N ARG A 112 -1.13 9.11 -26.11
CA ARG A 112 -2.29 8.96 -26.99
C ARG A 112 -3.41 9.92 -26.55
N PRO A 113 -4.02 10.65 -27.50
CA PRO A 113 -5.08 11.62 -27.19
C PRO A 113 -6.39 10.96 -26.73
N GLU A 114 -6.57 9.67 -26.99
CA GLU A 114 -7.78 8.91 -26.63
C GLU A 114 -7.88 8.57 -25.13
N GLY A 115 -6.89 9.00 -24.35
CA GLY A 115 -6.79 8.74 -22.91
C GLY A 115 -6.21 7.37 -22.58
N VAL A 116 -6.07 7.11 -21.28
CA VAL A 116 -5.46 5.90 -20.75
C VAL A 116 -6.46 4.75 -20.79
N GLY A 117 -6.28 3.74 -21.65
CA GLY A 117 -7.15 2.57 -21.70
C GLY A 117 -7.25 1.81 -20.36
N TYR A 118 -8.40 1.16 -20.11
CA TYR A 118 -8.63 0.46 -18.82
C TYR A 118 -7.61 -0.65 -18.56
N GLU A 119 -7.27 -1.44 -19.58
CA GLU A 119 -6.30 -2.51 -19.44
C GLU A 119 -4.88 -2.00 -19.15
N ALA A 120 -4.43 -0.95 -19.85
CA ALA A 120 -3.12 -0.32 -19.62
C ALA A 120 -3.04 0.28 -18.21
N HIS A 121 -4.12 0.93 -17.74
CA HIS A 121 -4.25 1.41 -16.36
C HIS A 121 -4.05 0.28 -15.34
N VAL A 122 -4.76 -0.85 -15.53
CA VAL A 122 -4.69 -2.00 -14.64
C VAL A 122 -3.30 -2.66 -14.65
N ARG A 123 -2.64 -2.73 -15.81
CA ARG A 123 -1.27 -3.25 -15.91
C ARG A 123 -0.25 -2.34 -15.22
N GLY A 124 -0.36 -1.02 -15.40
CA GLY A 124 0.49 -0.06 -14.69
C GLY A 124 0.30 -0.13 -13.16
N GLU A 125 -0.95 -0.17 -12.69
CA GLU A 125 -1.26 -0.37 -11.26
C GLU A 125 -0.67 -1.69 -10.74
N ALA A 126 -0.77 -2.77 -11.52
CA ALA A 126 -0.21 -4.07 -11.16
C ALA A 126 1.32 -4.05 -11.09
N ALA A 127 2.00 -3.34 -11.98
CA ALA A 127 3.45 -3.16 -11.95
C ALA A 127 3.90 -2.39 -10.70
N LEU A 128 3.15 -1.35 -10.32
CA LEU A 128 3.37 -0.61 -9.07
C LEU A 128 3.19 -1.51 -7.84
N ALA A 129 2.12 -2.31 -7.82
CA ALA A 129 1.89 -3.27 -6.74
C ALA A 129 3.00 -4.31 -6.65
N ALA A 130 3.47 -4.85 -7.78
CA ALA A 130 4.58 -5.80 -7.83
C ALA A 130 5.87 -5.17 -7.27
N ALA A 131 6.21 -3.95 -7.67
CA ALA A 131 7.39 -3.23 -7.14
C ALA A 131 7.32 -3.02 -5.61
N LEU A 132 6.14 -2.68 -5.07
CA LEU A 132 5.92 -2.59 -3.62
C LEU A 132 6.12 -3.94 -2.94
N ILE A 133 5.53 -5.00 -3.47
CA ILE A 133 5.64 -6.35 -2.90
C ILE A 133 7.09 -6.81 -2.89
N THR A 134 7.81 -6.68 -4.02
CA THR A 134 9.20 -7.10 -4.11
C THR A 134 10.08 -6.32 -3.14
N SER A 135 9.89 -5.00 -3.04
CA SER A 135 10.64 -4.17 -2.07
C SER A 135 10.33 -4.56 -0.63
N LEU A 136 9.06 -4.75 -0.28
CA LEU A 136 8.62 -5.14 1.07
C LEU A 136 9.10 -6.54 1.47
N ARG A 137 9.10 -7.52 0.56
CA ARG A 137 9.61 -8.87 0.85
C ARG A 137 11.11 -8.87 1.13
N ARG A 138 11.88 -8.00 0.49
CA ARG A 138 13.33 -7.93 0.72
C ARG A 138 13.67 -7.30 2.06
N CYS A 139 12.94 -6.26 2.47
CA CYS A 139 13.20 -5.60 3.74
C CYS A 139 12.49 -6.25 4.94
N CYS A 140 11.36 -6.91 4.72
CA CYS A 140 10.53 -7.56 5.73
C CYS A 140 10.18 -9.01 5.30
N PRO A 141 11.17 -9.91 5.13
CA PRO A 141 10.96 -11.23 4.53
C PRO A 141 10.04 -12.16 5.31
N GLY A 142 9.87 -11.95 6.62
CA GLY A 142 9.00 -12.77 7.47
C GLY A 142 7.54 -12.31 7.55
N GLU A 143 7.18 -11.19 6.93
CA GLU A 143 5.84 -10.60 7.04
C GLU A 143 4.93 -11.07 5.90
N ASP A 144 3.69 -11.41 6.24
CA ASP A 144 2.65 -11.69 5.25
C ASP A 144 2.23 -10.38 4.55
N ILE A 145 2.03 -10.45 3.23
CA ILE A 145 1.58 -9.34 2.39
C ILE A 145 0.27 -9.73 1.69
N PHE A 146 -0.79 -8.94 1.90
CA PHE A 146 -2.01 -9.04 1.11
C PHE A 146 -2.09 -7.95 0.07
N VAL A 147 -2.57 -8.30 -1.12
CA VAL A 147 -3.00 -7.35 -2.15
C VAL A 147 -4.51 -7.48 -2.32
N ALA A 148 -5.22 -6.45 -1.91
CA ALA A 148 -6.67 -6.38 -1.93
C ALA A 148 -7.14 -5.65 -3.19
N THR A 149 -7.82 -6.40 -4.06
CA THR A 149 -8.30 -5.89 -5.36
C THR A 149 -9.83 -5.84 -5.40
N PRO A 150 -10.46 -4.73 -5.82
CA PRO A 150 -11.90 -4.68 -6.08
C PRO A 150 -12.32 -5.61 -7.21
N HIS A 151 -11.53 -5.67 -8.29
CA HIS A 151 -11.87 -6.42 -9.50
C HIS A 151 -10.94 -7.60 -9.78
N ARG A 152 -11.50 -8.66 -10.37
CA ARG A 152 -10.75 -9.87 -10.76
C ARG A 152 -9.65 -9.59 -11.79
N ILE A 153 -9.85 -8.62 -12.68
CA ILE A 153 -8.87 -8.25 -13.70
C ILE A 153 -7.60 -7.65 -13.07
N GLN A 154 -7.74 -6.82 -12.02
CA GLN A 154 -6.61 -6.31 -11.23
C GLN A 154 -5.87 -7.45 -10.53
N ARG A 155 -6.61 -8.39 -9.91
CA ARG A 155 -6.01 -9.59 -9.29
C ARG A 155 -5.16 -10.38 -10.29
N GLN A 156 -5.69 -10.61 -11.50
CA GLN A 156 -4.98 -11.34 -12.55
C GLN A 156 -3.73 -10.58 -13.01
N ALA A 157 -3.85 -9.27 -13.23
CA ALA A 157 -2.73 -8.42 -13.65
C ALA A 157 -1.60 -8.41 -12.61
N VAL A 158 -1.91 -8.27 -11.32
CA VAL A 158 -0.90 -8.31 -10.24
C VAL A 158 -0.22 -9.68 -10.19
N ARG A 159 -0.96 -10.78 -10.33
CA ARG A 159 -0.37 -12.13 -10.37
C ARG A 159 0.55 -12.32 -11.58
N ALA A 160 0.18 -11.78 -12.74
CA ALA A 160 1.02 -11.81 -13.93
C ALA A 160 2.32 -11.00 -13.73
N ALA A 161 2.22 -9.79 -13.18
CA ALA A 161 3.37 -8.94 -12.87
C ALA A 161 4.32 -9.59 -11.85
N LEU A 162 3.77 -10.24 -10.82
CA LEU A 162 4.56 -10.97 -9.83
C LEU A 162 5.24 -12.22 -10.42
N GLY A 163 4.59 -12.94 -11.33
CA GLY A 163 5.20 -14.09 -12.00
C GLY A 163 6.47 -13.74 -12.77
N GLN A 164 6.52 -12.52 -13.34
CA GLN A 164 7.72 -12.00 -14.00
C GLN A 164 8.82 -11.67 -12.99
N ALA A 165 8.49 -10.96 -11.90
CA ALA A 165 9.46 -10.60 -10.86
C ALA A 165 10.02 -11.83 -10.11
N GLN A 166 9.18 -12.82 -9.81
CA GLN A 166 9.58 -14.05 -9.13
C GLN A 166 10.53 -14.90 -9.98
N LEU A 167 10.40 -14.86 -11.31
CA LEU A 167 11.34 -15.55 -12.19
C LEU A 167 12.75 -14.95 -12.07
N THR A 168 12.85 -13.63 -11.94
CA THR A 168 14.13 -12.94 -11.71
C THR A 168 14.70 -13.26 -10.33
N ASP A 169 13.88 -13.29 -9.27
CA ASP A 169 14.32 -13.68 -7.92
C ASP A 169 14.88 -15.12 -7.91
N LEU A 170 14.20 -16.07 -8.56
CA LEU A 170 14.65 -17.46 -8.66
C LEU A 170 15.98 -17.58 -9.44
N VAL A 171 16.16 -16.83 -10.53
CA VAL A 171 17.43 -16.81 -11.28
C VAL A 171 18.58 -16.31 -10.39
N ARG A 172 18.36 -15.27 -9.59
CA ARG A 172 19.37 -14.75 -8.64
C ARG A 172 19.64 -15.70 -7.49
N GLU A 173 18.61 -16.33 -6.92
CA GLU A 173 18.79 -17.36 -5.89
C GLU A 173 19.61 -18.55 -6.43
N MET A 174 19.43 -18.92 -7.71
CA MET A 174 20.25 -19.95 -8.36
C MET A 174 21.71 -19.49 -8.59
N GLU A 175 21.94 -18.22 -8.93
CA GLU A 175 23.28 -17.64 -9.02
C GLU A 175 23.98 -17.57 -7.66
N ASP A 176 23.24 -17.21 -6.60
CA ASP A 176 23.72 -17.14 -5.23
C ASP A 176 23.98 -18.54 -4.65
N LEU A 177 23.20 -19.57 -5.02
CA LEU A 177 23.46 -20.97 -4.64
C LEU A 177 24.72 -21.54 -5.31
N ALA A 178 25.12 -21.01 -6.47
CA ALA A 178 26.39 -21.37 -7.11
C ALA A 178 27.61 -20.75 -6.39
N LEU A 179 27.38 -19.80 -5.48
CA LEU A 179 28.38 -19.15 -4.63
C LEU A 179 28.11 -19.56 -3.17
N GLU A 180 28.70 -20.67 -2.73
CA GLU A 180 28.44 -21.36 -1.43
C GLU A 180 28.47 -20.49 -0.15
N GLN A 181 27.55 -19.57 0.06
CA GLN A 181 27.38 -18.81 1.30
C GLN A 181 25.95 -18.32 1.45
N SER A 182 25.11 -19.03 2.21
CA SER A 182 24.13 -18.37 3.11
C SER A 182 23.53 -19.31 4.17
N PRO A 183 23.56 -18.92 5.46
CA PRO A 183 23.01 -19.66 6.59
C PRO A 183 21.51 -19.37 6.83
N GLU A 184 20.84 -20.30 7.54
CA GLU A 184 19.52 -20.16 8.20
C GLU A 184 18.40 -19.50 7.37
N ARG A 185 17.70 -20.32 6.56
CA ARG A 185 16.48 -19.90 5.85
C ARG A 185 15.35 -19.65 6.86
N HIS A 186 15.13 -18.41 7.24
CA HIS A 186 13.87 -18.02 7.88
C HIS A 186 12.71 -18.24 6.91
N PRO A 187 11.55 -18.74 7.38
CA PRO A 187 10.39 -18.94 6.51
C PRO A 187 9.94 -17.59 5.94
N LEU A 188 9.91 -17.49 4.60
CA LEU A 188 9.38 -16.32 3.93
C LEU A 188 7.89 -16.18 4.21
N GLY A 189 7.47 -14.96 4.53
CA GLY A 189 6.08 -14.56 4.62
C GLY A 189 5.35 -14.79 3.29
N THR A 190 4.05 -14.98 3.38
CA THR A 190 3.21 -15.32 2.23
C THR A 190 2.72 -14.06 1.51
N VAL A 191 2.64 -14.12 0.17
CA VAL A 191 2.00 -13.09 -0.64
C VAL A 191 0.65 -13.61 -1.12
N THR A 192 -0.44 -12.96 -0.70
CA THR A 192 -1.79 -13.31 -1.14
C THR A 192 -2.41 -12.18 -1.97
N VAL A 193 -2.66 -12.46 -3.24
CA VAL A 193 -3.37 -11.54 -4.15
C VAL A 193 -4.77 -12.08 -4.41
N ASP A 194 -5.78 -11.38 -3.89
CA ASP A 194 -7.18 -11.77 -4.06
C ASP A 194 -8.15 -10.60 -4.13
N THR A 195 -9.42 -10.90 -4.41
CA THR A 195 -10.48 -9.90 -4.31
C THR A 195 -10.84 -9.64 -2.85
N ILE A 196 -11.32 -8.44 -2.56
CA ILE A 196 -11.64 -7.98 -1.20
C ILE A 196 -12.55 -8.95 -0.45
N GLU A 197 -13.55 -9.54 -1.13
CA GLU A 197 -14.48 -10.48 -0.52
C GLU A 197 -13.82 -11.78 -0.10
N ARG A 198 -12.81 -12.23 -0.83
CA ARG A 198 -12.06 -13.46 -0.53
C ARG A 198 -11.04 -13.28 0.60
N LEU A 199 -10.69 -12.04 0.93
CA LEU A 199 -9.83 -11.69 2.07
C LEU A 199 -10.63 -11.47 3.38
N GLN A 200 -11.94 -11.74 3.39
CA GLN A 200 -12.72 -11.61 4.62
C GLN A 200 -12.31 -12.68 5.66
N GLY A 201 -12.02 -12.23 6.87
CA GLY A 201 -11.65 -13.08 8.00
C GLY A 201 -10.16 -13.39 8.14
N SER A 202 -9.33 -12.97 7.18
CA SER A 202 -7.86 -13.06 7.25
C SER A 202 -7.23 -11.69 7.50
N GLU A 203 -5.96 -11.69 7.94
CA GLU A 203 -5.18 -10.48 8.22
C GLU A 203 -3.71 -10.73 7.88
N ALA A 204 -2.96 -9.68 7.53
CA ALA A 204 -1.55 -9.74 7.15
C ALA A 204 -0.76 -8.59 7.79
N GLY A 205 0.56 -8.70 7.86
CA GLY A 205 1.43 -7.61 8.32
C GLY A 205 1.24 -6.38 7.45
N PHE A 206 1.33 -6.58 6.14
CA PHE A 206 1.15 -5.54 5.13
C PHE A 206 -0.09 -5.77 4.27
N VAL A 207 -0.77 -4.68 3.93
CA VAL A 207 -1.87 -4.71 2.94
C VAL A 207 -1.69 -3.61 1.93
N ILE A 208 -1.78 -3.98 0.65
CA ILE A 208 -1.78 -3.07 -0.48
C ILE A 208 -3.19 -3.09 -1.10
N CYS A 209 -3.89 -1.97 -1.05
CA CYS A 209 -5.27 -1.82 -1.54
C CYS A 209 -5.26 -1.12 -2.90
N LEU A 210 -5.83 -1.76 -3.94
CA LEU A 210 -5.84 -1.24 -5.31
C LEU A 210 -7.18 -0.58 -5.65
N PHE A 211 -7.37 0.68 -5.25
CA PHE A 211 -8.60 1.43 -5.50
C PHE A 211 -8.37 2.51 -6.54
N SER A 212 -8.10 2.08 -7.77
CA SER A 212 -7.86 2.98 -8.89
C SER A 212 -8.74 2.66 -10.10
N LEU A 213 -9.13 3.72 -10.82
CA LEU A 213 -9.81 3.63 -12.12
C LEU A 213 -9.24 4.69 -13.06
N PRO A 214 -9.22 4.44 -14.38
CA PRO A 214 -8.99 5.50 -15.35
C PRO A 214 -10.23 6.42 -15.45
N LEU A 215 -10.05 7.62 -15.98
CA LEU A 215 -11.11 8.65 -16.02
C LEU A 215 -12.38 8.19 -16.76
N GLN A 216 -12.25 7.39 -17.82
CA GLN A 216 -13.40 6.91 -18.59
C GLN A 216 -14.19 5.77 -17.90
N ALA A 217 -13.68 5.21 -16.79
CA ALA A 217 -14.35 4.17 -16.03
C ALA A 217 -15.12 4.69 -14.80
N VAL A 218 -15.46 5.99 -14.78
CA VAL A 218 -16.31 6.61 -13.73
C VAL A 218 -17.60 5.83 -13.41
N PRO A 219 -18.31 5.19 -14.37
CA PRO A 219 -19.49 4.39 -14.04
C PRO A 219 -19.25 3.27 -13.02
N ASP A 220 -18.02 2.75 -12.90
CA ASP A 220 -17.65 1.69 -11.96
C ASP A 220 -17.30 2.24 -10.56
N LEU A 221 -17.20 3.56 -10.41
CA LEU A 221 -16.75 4.18 -9.18
C LEU A 221 -17.65 3.93 -7.95
N PRO A 222 -18.99 3.86 -8.05
CA PRO A 222 -19.85 3.45 -6.93
C PRO A 222 -19.48 2.08 -6.34
N PHE A 223 -18.99 1.15 -7.17
CA PHE A 223 -18.56 -0.17 -6.72
C PHE A 223 -17.26 -0.10 -5.91
N LEU A 224 -16.27 0.70 -6.34
CA LEU A 224 -15.05 0.95 -5.55
C LEU A 224 -15.36 1.67 -4.24
N LEU A 225 -16.27 2.64 -4.28
CA LEU A 225 -16.64 3.45 -3.12
C LEU A 225 -17.72 2.77 -2.24
N GLU A 226 -17.92 1.47 -2.36
CA GLU A 226 -18.73 0.72 -1.40
C GLU A 226 -18.00 0.69 -0.05
N ARG A 227 -18.61 1.31 0.97
CA ARG A 227 -17.99 1.43 2.31
C ARG A 227 -17.53 0.08 2.86
N ARG A 228 -18.32 -0.99 2.68
CA ARG A 228 -17.97 -2.32 3.18
C ARG A 228 -16.67 -2.84 2.57
N ARG A 229 -16.42 -2.59 1.29
CA ARG A 229 -15.20 -3.01 0.60
C ARG A 229 -13.97 -2.28 1.14
N LEU A 230 -14.06 -0.97 1.25
CA LEU A 230 -13.00 -0.14 1.83
C LEU A 230 -12.67 -0.60 3.27
N ASN A 231 -13.71 -0.81 4.09
CA ASN A 231 -13.54 -1.29 5.46
C ASN A 231 -12.83 -2.65 5.51
N VAL A 232 -13.29 -3.61 4.71
CA VAL A 232 -12.70 -4.96 4.67
C VAL A 232 -11.25 -4.86 4.24
N ALA A 233 -10.95 -4.17 3.13
CA ALA A 233 -9.60 -4.05 2.59
C ALA A 233 -8.63 -3.43 3.60
N ILE A 234 -8.97 -2.27 4.17
CA ILE A 234 -8.07 -1.54 5.08
C ILE A 234 -7.89 -2.28 6.41
N SER A 235 -8.94 -2.89 6.95
CA SER A 235 -8.87 -3.60 8.23
C SER A 235 -8.13 -4.96 8.17
N ARG A 236 -7.61 -5.39 7.02
CA ARG A 236 -6.77 -6.59 6.95
C ARG A 236 -5.34 -6.35 7.44
N ALA A 237 -4.91 -5.09 7.53
CA ALA A 237 -3.54 -4.77 7.89
C ALA A 237 -3.35 -4.86 9.40
N LYS A 238 -2.21 -5.40 9.84
CA LYS A 238 -1.78 -5.35 11.25
C LYS A 238 -0.76 -4.24 11.47
N THR A 239 0.15 -4.08 10.50
CA THR A 239 1.32 -3.22 10.63
C THR A 239 1.23 -1.99 9.73
N LEU A 240 1.02 -2.16 8.42
CA LEU A 240 0.94 -1.04 7.47
C LEU A 240 -0.03 -1.33 6.33
N CYS A 241 -0.96 -0.39 6.12
CA CYS A 241 -1.90 -0.36 5.01
C CYS A 241 -1.47 0.71 4.00
N ILE A 242 -1.19 0.30 2.77
CA ILE A 242 -0.86 1.17 1.64
C ILE A 242 -2.06 1.17 0.70
N LEU A 243 -2.72 2.31 0.56
CA LEU A 243 -3.79 2.50 -0.42
C LEU A 243 -3.22 3.13 -1.69
N ILE A 244 -3.42 2.47 -2.83
CA ILE A 244 -3.15 3.05 -4.15
C ILE A 244 -4.49 3.54 -4.69
N ALA A 245 -4.58 4.82 -5.03
CA ALA A 245 -5.81 5.40 -5.55
C ALA A 245 -5.58 6.46 -6.63
N SER A 246 -6.32 6.35 -7.74
CA SER A 246 -6.38 7.38 -8.78
C SER A 246 -7.06 8.66 -8.31
N SER A 247 -6.77 9.76 -9.00
CA SER A 247 -7.46 11.05 -8.82
C SER A 247 -8.98 10.94 -8.91
N VAL A 248 -9.53 10.15 -9.84
CA VAL A 248 -10.99 9.98 -10.01
C VAL A 248 -11.64 9.34 -8.78
N VAL A 249 -10.93 8.46 -8.08
CA VAL A 249 -11.41 7.80 -6.85
C VAL A 249 -11.33 8.75 -5.65
N LEU A 250 -10.25 9.54 -5.57
CA LEU A 250 -10.05 10.52 -4.49
C LEU A 250 -10.91 11.78 -4.65
N ARG A 251 -11.25 12.14 -5.89
CA ARG A 251 -12.03 13.32 -6.26
C ARG A 251 -13.12 12.92 -7.27
N PRO A 252 -14.12 12.13 -6.84
CA PRO A 252 -15.20 11.67 -7.70
C PRO A 252 -16.08 12.85 -8.16
N PRO A 253 -16.72 12.76 -9.35
CA PRO A 253 -17.75 13.72 -9.74
C PRO A 253 -18.91 13.75 -8.75
N VAL A 254 -19.51 14.93 -8.53
CA VAL A 254 -20.63 15.11 -7.59
C VAL A 254 -21.82 14.19 -7.90
N SER A 255 -22.04 13.89 -9.18
CA SER A 255 -23.10 12.97 -9.62
C SER A 255 -22.96 11.56 -9.05
N VAL A 256 -21.73 11.07 -8.83
CA VAL A 256 -21.45 9.77 -8.21
C VAL A 256 -21.82 9.77 -6.72
N LEU A 257 -21.70 10.93 -6.06
CA LEU A 257 -21.98 11.10 -4.64
C LEU A 257 -23.47 11.34 -4.33
N ALA A 258 -24.34 11.39 -5.33
CA ALA A 258 -25.79 11.52 -5.13
C ALA A 258 -26.41 10.32 -4.39
N LYS A 259 -25.75 9.15 -4.42
CA LYS A 259 -26.16 7.97 -3.67
C LYS A 259 -25.54 7.98 -2.27
N ASP A 260 -26.39 7.87 -1.25
CA ASP A 260 -25.99 7.88 0.16
C ASP A 260 -24.91 6.83 0.50
N GLU A 261 -25.02 5.62 -0.06
CA GLU A 261 -24.05 4.55 0.15
C GLU A 261 -22.65 4.91 -0.38
N THR A 262 -22.59 5.47 -1.59
CA THR A 262 -21.36 5.93 -2.23
C THR A 262 -20.77 7.14 -1.50
N ALA A 263 -21.61 8.07 -1.04
CA ALA A 263 -21.18 9.21 -0.23
C ALA A 263 -20.57 8.77 1.12
N LYS A 264 -21.15 7.75 1.77
CA LYS A 264 -20.62 7.17 3.01
C LYS A 264 -19.26 6.50 2.78
N GLY A 265 -19.09 5.74 1.70
CA GLY A 265 -17.78 5.15 1.36
C GLY A 265 -16.75 6.21 0.99
N TYR A 266 -17.15 7.26 0.26
CA TYR A 266 -16.28 8.40 -0.04
C TYR A 266 -15.84 9.14 1.22
N THR A 267 -16.76 9.40 2.16
CA THR A 267 -16.44 10.02 3.46
C THR A 267 -15.42 9.17 4.23
N PHE A 268 -15.57 7.85 4.19
CA PHE A 268 -14.63 6.92 4.80
C PHE A 268 -13.24 6.94 4.12
N LEU A 269 -13.20 7.00 2.79
CA LEU A 269 -11.97 7.17 2.02
C LEU A 269 -11.27 8.51 2.32
N ARG A 270 -12.03 9.60 2.43
CA ARG A 270 -11.50 10.92 2.81
C ARG A 270 -10.90 10.91 4.21
N ALA A 271 -11.56 10.24 5.15
CA ALA A 271 -11.02 10.03 6.48
C ALA A 271 -9.70 9.24 6.49
N PHE A 272 -9.50 8.30 5.56
CA PHE A 272 -8.20 7.64 5.35
C PHE A 272 -7.17 8.63 4.80
N GLU A 273 -7.50 9.36 3.73
CA GLU A 273 -6.61 10.34 3.10
C GLU A 273 -6.12 11.40 4.09
N ASP A 274 -7.00 11.91 4.94
CA ASP A 274 -6.67 12.95 5.92
C ASP A 274 -5.72 12.46 7.04
N ARG A 275 -5.58 11.13 7.22
CA ARG A 275 -4.73 10.49 8.24
C ARG A 275 -3.50 9.79 7.66
N ALA A 276 -3.44 9.60 6.35
CA ALA A 276 -2.36 8.87 5.70
C ALA A 276 -1.20 9.80 5.33
N TRP A 277 0.03 9.32 5.54
CA TRP A 277 1.19 9.89 4.86
C TRP A 277 1.10 9.57 3.37
N SER A 278 1.39 10.54 2.51
CA SER A 278 0.98 10.39 1.12
C SER A 278 1.98 10.93 0.11
N SER A 279 2.09 10.26 -1.04
CA SER A 279 2.89 10.72 -2.19
C SER A 279 2.10 10.58 -3.48
N THR A 280 2.64 11.12 -4.56
CA THR A 280 2.12 10.91 -5.91
C THR A 280 3.14 10.08 -6.69
N ILE A 281 2.66 9.05 -7.37
CA ILE A 281 3.46 8.28 -8.32
C ILE A 281 2.78 8.37 -9.69
N THR A 282 3.56 8.76 -10.70
CA THR A 282 3.09 8.94 -12.07
C THR A 282 3.58 7.78 -12.92
N LEU A 283 2.66 7.12 -13.61
CA LEU A 283 2.95 6.02 -14.51
C LEU A 283 2.77 6.44 -15.96
N ASP A 284 3.81 6.22 -16.77
CA ASP A 284 3.69 6.19 -18.23
C ASP A 284 3.01 4.88 -18.62
N VAL A 285 1.72 4.94 -18.95
CA VAL A 285 0.93 3.76 -19.27
C VAL A 285 1.18 3.23 -20.69
N ASP A 286 1.87 3.99 -21.55
CA ASP A 286 2.18 3.55 -22.91
C ASP A 286 3.21 2.41 -22.92
N LYS A 287 3.86 2.15 -21.78
CA LYS A 287 4.76 1.03 -21.55
C LYS A 287 4.04 -0.31 -21.35
N PHE A 288 2.72 -0.32 -21.18
CA PHE A 288 1.94 -1.48 -20.74
C PHE A 288 0.87 -1.96 -21.73
#